data_AF-A0A523X2M8-F1
#
_entry.id   AF-A0A523X2M8-F1
#
_cell.length_a   1.000
_cell.length_b   1.000
_cell.length_c   1.000
_cell.angle_alpha   90.00
_cell.angle_beta   90.00
_cell.angle_gamma   90.00
#
_symmetry.space_group_name_H-M   'P 1'
#
loop_
_entity.id
_entity.type
_entity.pdbx_description
1 polymer ?
#
loop_
_entity_poly.entity_id
_entity_poly.type
_entity_poly.pdbx_seq_one_letter_code
_entity_poly.pdbx_strand_id
1 'polypeptide(L)'
;MHKISVSVIMLTLNEKFNLPGAIENVEEWAEEIFIVDSCSTDKTVDIALEHGVRIVQRPFTNFGDQWNFALEQLPIKTPWTFKLDPDERLTPELIEEMRELLEGEPNCCGYYMDRRLWFMGKALHVFAPVLRLWRTGNCRFSDVLVNEHPIVDGPVGKLKGILEHFDSPNLQGLLI
;
A
#
# COMPACT_ATOMS: atom_id res chain seq x y z
N MET A 1 -3.88 -7.42 20.31
CA MET A 1 -4.64 -8.32 19.41
C MET A 1 -3.64 -9.09 18.55
N HIS A 2 -4.02 -10.22 17.94
CA HIS A 2 -3.13 -10.89 16.99
C HIS A 2 -3.05 -10.06 15.70
N LYS A 3 -1.85 -9.98 15.10
CA LYS A 3 -1.66 -9.34 13.80
C LYS A 3 -2.33 -10.19 12.73
N ILE A 4 -2.84 -9.54 11.69
CA ILE A 4 -3.41 -10.18 10.51
C ILE A 4 -2.23 -10.66 9.65
N SER A 5 -2.30 -11.88 9.12
CA SER A 5 -1.24 -12.47 8.29
C SER A 5 -1.23 -11.85 6.88
N VAL A 6 -0.76 -10.60 6.83
CA VAL A 6 -0.67 -9.71 5.67
C VAL A 6 0.70 -9.03 5.69
N SER A 7 1.34 -8.98 4.52
CA SER A 7 2.53 -8.17 4.28
C SER A 7 2.11 -6.88 3.60
N VAL A 8 2.34 -5.75 4.27
CA VAL A 8 2.16 -4.42 3.66
C VAL A 8 3.45 -4.03 2.96
N ILE A 9 3.34 -3.58 1.72
CA ILE A 9 4.45 -3.11 0.90
C ILE A 9 4.19 -1.65 0.52
N MET A 10 5.21 -0.82 0.67
CA MET A 10 5.22 0.58 0.23
C MET A 10 6.39 0.82 -0.73
N LEU A 11 6.15 1.62 -1.78
CA LEU A 11 7.21 2.20 -2.60
C LEU A 11 7.44 3.63 -2.15
N THR A 12 8.70 4.08 -2.02
CA THR A 12 9.02 5.42 -1.54
C THR A 12 10.01 6.17 -2.44
N LEU A 13 9.87 7.50 -2.49
CA LEU A 13 10.89 8.43 -2.98
C LEU A 13 10.69 9.80 -2.30
N ASN A 14 11.57 10.15 -1.37
CA ASN A 14 11.51 11.39 -0.58
C ASN A 14 10.18 11.59 0.17
N GLU A 15 9.75 10.55 0.89
CA GLU A 15 8.46 10.44 1.59
C GLU A 15 8.56 10.70 3.09
N LYS A 16 9.56 11.45 3.58
CA LYS A 16 9.76 11.68 5.03
C LYS A 16 8.55 12.27 5.75
N PHE A 17 7.65 12.93 5.04
CA PHE A 17 6.47 13.56 5.63
C PHE A 17 5.29 12.60 5.75
N ASN A 18 5.10 11.73 4.77
CA ASN A 18 3.96 10.82 4.73
C ASN A 18 4.27 9.47 5.37
N LEU A 19 5.52 9.00 5.26
CA LEU A 19 5.93 7.67 5.69
C LEU A 19 5.66 7.38 7.18
N PRO A 20 5.93 8.28 8.15
CA PRO A 20 5.67 7.98 9.57
C PRO A 20 4.22 7.57 9.83
N GLY A 21 3.27 8.37 9.34
CA GLY A 21 1.85 8.07 9.54
C GLY A 21 1.38 6.82 8.79
N ALA A 22 2.02 6.46 7.67
CA ALA A 22 1.68 5.23 6.94
C ALA A 22 2.13 4.00 7.73
N ILE A 23 3.33 4.05 8.33
CA ILE A 23 3.83 2.99 9.20
C ILE A 23 2.95 2.86 10.44
N GLU A 24 2.65 3.98 11.12
CA GLU A 24 1.76 4.00 12.30
C GLU A 24 0.36 3.42 11.98
N ASN A 25 -0.14 3.63 10.76
CA ASN A 25 -1.44 3.11 10.35
C ASN A 25 -1.46 1.59 10.13
N VAL A 26 -0.31 0.94 9.93
CA VAL A 26 -0.23 -0.50 9.63
C VAL A 26 0.50 -1.33 10.68
N GLU A 27 1.34 -0.71 11.52
CA GLU A 27 2.19 -1.44 12.47
C GLU A 27 1.43 -2.26 13.51
N GLU A 28 0.22 -1.81 13.88
CA GLU A 28 -0.63 -2.46 14.88
C GLU A 28 -1.36 -3.70 14.36
N TRP A 29 -1.55 -3.84 13.04
CA TRP A 29 -2.36 -4.93 12.47
C TRP A 29 -1.62 -5.78 11.44
N ALA A 30 -0.64 -5.25 10.70
CA ALA A 30 0.08 -6.02 9.68
C ALA A 30 1.19 -6.87 10.30
N GLU A 31 1.30 -8.13 9.86
CA GLU A 31 2.35 -9.06 10.31
C GLU A 31 3.74 -8.64 9.81
N GLU A 32 3.85 -8.27 8.53
CA GLU A 32 5.10 -7.81 7.94
C GLU A 32 4.91 -6.45 7.24
N ILE A 33 5.94 -5.60 7.30
CA ILE A 33 5.99 -4.33 6.59
C ILE A 33 7.30 -4.29 5.81
N PHE A 34 7.20 -4.00 4.52
CA PHE A 34 8.34 -3.84 3.62
C PHE A 34 8.27 -2.49 2.90
N ILE A 35 9.44 -1.89 2.69
CA ILE A 35 9.61 -0.68 1.89
C ILE A 35 10.61 -0.97 0.78
N VAL A 36 10.25 -0.61 -0.46
CA VAL A 36 11.20 -0.52 -1.57
C VAL A 36 11.42 0.96 -1.89
N ASP A 37 12.59 1.46 -1.49
CA ASP A 37 12.95 2.86 -1.60
C ASP A 37 13.72 3.15 -2.88
N SER A 38 13.30 4.19 -3.58
CA SER A 38 13.84 4.62 -4.87
C SER A 38 15.11 5.46 -4.75
N CYS A 39 15.94 5.15 -3.75
CA CYS A 39 17.14 5.90 -3.39
C CYS A 39 16.81 7.34 -2.93
N SER A 40 15.92 7.46 -1.95
CA SER A 40 15.59 8.75 -1.31
C SER A 40 16.85 9.48 -0.81
N THR A 41 16.82 10.80 -0.95
CA THR A 41 17.91 11.70 -0.52
C THR A 41 17.57 12.48 0.75
N ASP A 42 16.33 12.33 1.23
CA ASP A 42 15.87 12.89 2.48
C ASP A 42 15.87 11.83 3.60
N LYS A 43 15.14 12.09 4.70
CA LYS A 43 15.10 11.22 5.88
C LYS A 43 14.22 9.95 5.72
N THR A 44 13.70 9.66 4.53
CA THR A 44 12.79 8.51 4.31
C THR A 44 13.39 7.19 4.82
N VAL A 45 14.66 6.92 4.48
CA VAL A 45 15.34 5.68 4.88
C VAL A 45 15.57 5.63 6.38
N ASP A 46 16.03 6.74 6.98
CA ASP A 46 16.26 6.84 8.43
C ASP A 46 14.97 6.55 9.20
N ILE A 47 13.84 7.14 8.79
CA ILE A 47 12.53 6.93 9.39
C ILE A 47 12.13 5.45 9.32
N ALA A 48 12.27 4.80 8.16
CA ALA A 48 11.96 3.38 8.03
C ALA A 48 12.77 2.51 9.00
N LEU A 49 14.06 2.80 9.16
CA LEU A 49 14.95 2.08 10.06
C LEU A 49 14.63 2.34 11.55
N GLU A 50 14.28 3.58 11.90
CA GLU A 50 13.87 3.97 13.26
C GLU A 50 12.61 3.22 13.71
N HIS A 51 11.67 2.97 12.79
CA HIS A 51 10.48 2.13 13.04
C HIS A 51 10.75 0.62 12.95
N GLY A 52 11.98 0.20 12.66
CA GLY A 52 12.33 -1.22 12.52
C GLY A 52 11.71 -1.90 11.29
N VAL A 53 11.30 -1.14 10.28
CA VAL A 53 10.71 -1.65 9.04
C VAL A 53 11.80 -2.19 8.11
N ARG A 54 11.52 -3.29 7.41
CA ARG A 54 12.44 -3.85 6.42
C ARG A 54 12.44 -2.99 5.17
N ILE A 55 13.57 -2.39 4.86
CA ILE A 55 13.75 -1.51 3.71
C ILE A 55 14.81 -2.06 2.76
N VAL A 56 14.54 -2.01 1.45
CA VAL A 56 15.48 -2.30 0.38
C VAL A 56 15.54 -1.09 -0.53
N GLN A 57 16.75 -0.66 -0.91
CA GLN A 57 16.91 0.42 -1.87
C GLN A 57 17.13 -0.15 -3.27
N ARG A 58 16.42 0.41 -4.25
CA ARG A 58 16.54 0.07 -5.67
C ARG A 58 16.28 1.31 -6.52
N PRO A 59 17.19 1.68 -7.44
CA PRO A 59 16.94 2.79 -8.37
C PRO A 59 15.62 2.61 -9.12
N PHE A 60 14.82 3.67 -9.19
CA PHE A 60 13.53 3.65 -9.88
C PHE A 60 13.72 3.64 -11.40
N THR A 61 12.94 2.81 -12.06
CA THR A 61 12.86 2.69 -13.52
C THR A 61 11.46 3.08 -14.00
N ASN A 62 10.45 2.37 -13.52
CA ASN A 62 9.03 2.65 -13.63
C ASN A 62 8.27 1.92 -12.51
N PHE A 63 7.00 2.27 -12.29
CA PHE A 63 6.21 1.71 -11.19
C PHE A 63 5.94 0.22 -11.32
N GLY A 64 5.64 -0.28 -12.54
CA GLY A 64 5.38 -1.70 -12.77
C GLY A 64 6.58 -2.58 -12.44
N ASP A 65 7.76 -2.19 -12.91
CA ASP A 65 9.04 -2.86 -12.63
C ASP A 65 9.40 -2.79 -11.13
N GLN A 66 9.20 -1.65 -10.48
CA GLN A 66 9.46 -1.51 -9.04
C GLN A 66 8.52 -2.40 -8.20
N TRP A 67 7.24 -2.50 -8.57
CA TRP A 67 6.29 -3.40 -7.92
C TRP A 67 6.57 -4.88 -8.19
N ASN A 68 6.88 -5.24 -9.44
CA ASN A 68 7.23 -6.62 -9.77
C ASN A 68 8.51 -7.05 -9.04
N PHE A 69 9.52 -6.18 -8.95
CA PHE A 69 10.67 -6.40 -8.08
C PHE A 69 10.26 -6.65 -6.62
N ALA A 70 9.38 -5.82 -6.07
CA ALA A 70 8.92 -5.98 -4.69
C ALA A 70 8.24 -7.33 -4.47
N LEU A 71 7.37 -7.75 -5.39
CA LEU A 71 6.64 -9.02 -5.31
C LEU A 71 7.54 -10.25 -5.47
N GLU A 72 8.61 -10.15 -6.26
CA GLU A 72 9.49 -11.28 -6.57
C GLU A 72 10.68 -11.42 -5.62
N GLN A 73 11.20 -10.30 -5.09
CA GLN A 73 12.48 -10.27 -4.38
C GLN A 73 12.34 -10.08 -2.88
N LEU A 74 11.23 -9.53 -2.39
CA LEU A 74 11.01 -9.41 -0.95
C LEU A 74 10.70 -10.78 -0.35
N PRO A 75 11.21 -11.09 0.85
CA PRO A 75 10.98 -12.37 1.51
C PRO A 75 9.60 -12.41 2.20
N ILE A 76 8.53 -12.22 1.42
CA ILE A 76 7.13 -12.20 1.88
C ILE A 76 6.75 -13.62 2.33
N LYS A 77 6.29 -13.77 3.58
CA LYS A 77 5.90 -15.07 4.15
C LYS A 77 4.41 -15.19 4.41
N THR A 78 3.71 -14.07 4.46
CA THR A 78 2.27 -14.04 4.70
C THR A 78 1.48 -14.51 3.48
N PRO A 79 0.30 -15.13 3.67
CA PRO A 79 -0.57 -15.57 2.58
C PRO A 79 -1.18 -14.42 1.78
N TRP A 80 -1.19 -13.21 2.34
CA TRP A 80 -1.73 -12.01 1.71
C TRP A 80 -0.68 -10.92 1.61
N THR A 81 -0.76 -10.16 0.53
CA THR A 81 0.07 -8.97 0.28
C THR A 81 -0.85 -7.78 0.06
N PHE A 82 -0.49 -6.64 0.64
CA PHE A 82 -1.21 -5.39 0.55
C PHE A 82 -0.30 -4.28 0.01
N LYS A 83 -0.73 -3.58 -1.05
CA LYS A 83 -0.08 -2.37 -1.54
C LYS A 83 -0.61 -1.16 -0.79
N LEU A 84 0.26 -0.36 -0.19
CA LEU A 84 -0.09 0.94 0.40
C LEU A 84 0.81 2.02 -0.20
N ASP A 85 0.24 3.13 -0.66
CA ASP A 85 1.04 4.30 -1.02
C ASP A 85 1.35 5.12 0.26
N PRO A 86 2.52 5.76 0.42
CA PRO A 86 2.89 6.45 1.66
C PRO A 86 1.93 7.55 2.11
N ASP A 87 1.16 8.13 1.20
CA ASP A 87 0.13 9.14 1.42
C ASP A 87 -1.28 8.54 1.65
N GLU A 88 -1.42 7.23 1.80
CA GLU A 88 -2.69 6.54 2.03
C GLU A 88 -2.84 6.03 3.48
N ARG A 89 -4.07 6.00 4.01
CA ARG A 89 -4.39 5.43 5.33
C ARG A 89 -5.66 4.59 5.26
N LEU A 90 -5.63 3.40 5.85
CA LEU A 90 -6.82 2.58 6.04
C LEU A 90 -7.64 3.15 7.20
N THR A 91 -8.97 3.21 7.04
CA THR A 91 -9.84 3.51 8.19
C THR A 91 -9.94 2.31 9.14
N PRO A 92 -10.28 2.52 10.42
CA PRO A 92 -10.50 1.42 11.36
C PRO A 92 -11.53 0.40 10.86
N GLU A 93 -12.59 0.86 10.19
CA GLU A 93 -13.62 -0.01 9.62
C GLU A 93 -13.06 -0.90 8.50
N LEU A 94 -12.16 -0.37 7.66
CA LEU A 94 -11.50 -1.18 6.63
C LEU A 94 -10.58 -2.24 7.25
N ILE A 95 -9.84 -1.87 8.31
CA ILE A 95 -8.95 -2.80 9.01
C ILE A 95 -9.74 -3.95 9.65
N GLU A 96 -10.86 -3.65 10.31
CA GLU A 96 -11.70 -4.69 10.93
C GLU A 96 -12.41 -5.55 9.87
N GLU A 97 -12.90 -4.95 8.77
CA GLU A 97 -13.47 -5.72 7.66
C GLU A 97 -12.43 -6.67 7.03
N MET A 98 -11.19 -6.22 6.87
CA MET A 98 -10.08 -7.07 6.42
C MET A 98 -9.80 -8.20 7.41
N ARG A 99 -9.84 -7.93 8.72
CA ARG A 99 -9.62 -8.95 9.74
C ARG A 99 -10.68 -10.05 9.67
N GLU A 100 -11.95 -9.68 9.69
CA GLU A 100 -13.07 -10.62 9.61
C GLU A 100 -13.01 -11.47 8.32
N LEU A 101 -12.69 -10.82 7.20
CA LEU A 101 -12.54 -11.50 5.91
C LEU A 101 -11.42 -12.55 5.93
N LEU A 102 -10.26 -12.19 6.49
CA LEU A 102 -9.05 -13.00 6.41
C LEU A 102 -8.96 -14.07 7.51
N GLU A 103 -9.69 -13.92 8.62
CA GLU A 103 -9.87 -14.97 9.63
C GLU A 103 -10.85 -16.07 9.17
N GLY A 104 -11.70 -15.77 8.17
CA GLY A 104 -12.58 -16.74 7.53
C GLY A 104 -11.90 -17.54 6.42
N GLU A 105 -12.69 -17.91 5.41
CA GLU A 105 -12.20 -18.60 4.20
C GLU A 105 -12.53 -17.77 2.94
N PRO A 106 -11.74 -16.72 2.64
CA PRO A 106 -11.98 -15.86 1.48
C PRO A 106 -11.86 -16.65 0.18
N ASN A 107 -12.93 -16.60 -0.63
CA ASN A 107 -13.02 -17.27 -1.93
C ASN A 107 -12.43 -16.46 -3.10
N CYS A 108 -11.98 -15.23 -2.86
CA CYS A 108 -11.33 -14.39 -3.86
C CYS A 108 -9.81 -14.46 -3.76
N CYS A 109 -9.14 -14.11 -4.85
CA CYS A 109 -7.69 -13.97 -4.96
C CYS A 109 -7.23 -12.52 -4.76
N GLY A 110 -8.15 -11.55 -4.78
CA GLY A 110 -7.86 -10.16 -4.47
C GLY A 110 -9.11 -9.33 -4.16
N TYR A 111 -8.91 -8.14 -3.60
CA TYR A 111 -9.97 -7.28 -3.12
C TYR A 111 -9.75 -5.81 -3.47
N TYR A 112 -10.77 -5.22 -4.10
CA TYR A 112 -10.91 -3.79 -4.26
C TYR A 112 -11.33 -3.12 -2.95
N MET A 113 -10.95 -1.86 -2.77
CA MET A 113 -11.45 -0.95 -1.74
C MET A 113 -11.70 0.42 -2.35
N ASP A 114 -12.58 1.21 -1.74
CA ASP A 114 -12.86 2.56 -2.23
C ASP A 114 -11.85 3.55 -1.66
N ARG A 115 -11.03 4.13 -2.55
CA ARG A 115 -10.10 5.19 -2.19
C ARG A 115 -10.80 6.54 -2.23
N ARG A 116 -10.81 7.25 -1.10
CA ARG A 116 -11.37 8.60 -0.98
C ARG A 116 -10.28 9.64 -1.13
N LEU A 117 -10.49 10.57 -2.05
CA LEU A 117 -9.54 11.66 -2.31
C LEU A 117 -9.67 12.79 -1.30
N TRP A 118 -8.56 13.47 -1.03
CA TRP A 118 -8.51 14.66 -0.17
C TRP A 118 -8.07 15.88 -0.98
N PHE A 119 -8.54 17.05 -0.58
CA PHE A 119 -8.06 18.29 -1.17
C PHE A 119 -7.99 19.38 -0.12
N MET A 120 -6.80 19.97 0.04
CA MET A 120 -6.53 21.03 1.02
C MET A 120 -6.98 20.65 2.44
N GLY A 121 -6.66 19.42 2.86
CA GLY A 121 -7.00 18.91 4.20
C GLY A 121 -8.48 18.58 4.41
N LYS A 122 -9.29 18.48 3.34
CA LYS A 122 -10.69 18.06 3.42
C LYS A 122 -10.93 16.83 2.55
N ALA A 123 -11.61 15.83 3.12
CA ALA A 123 -12.12 14.71 2.37
C ALA A 123 -13.14 15.17 1.31
N LEU A 124 -12.97 14.69 0.08
CA LEU A 124 -13.94 14.86 -0.98
C LEU A 124 -14.92 13.68 -0.99
N HIS A 125 -16.15 13.90 -1.45
CA HIS A 125 -17.08 12.82 -1.75
C HIS A 125 -16.78 12.19 -3.12
N VAL A 126 -15.50 11.94 -3.39
CA VAL A 126 -14.99 11.34 -4.63
C VAL A 126 -14.27 10.06 -4.25
N PHE A 127 -14.75 8.96 -4.82
CA PHE A 127 -14.28 7.61 -4.53
C PHE A 127 -13.81 6.94 -5.82
N ALA A 128 -12.65 6.29 -5.75
CA ALA A 128 -12.10 5.51 -6.85
C ALA A 128 -11.79 4.10 -6.35
N PRO A 129 -12.36 3.04 -6.97
CA PRO A 129 -12.04 1.68 -6.58
C PRO A 129 -10.59 1.35 -6.94
N VAL A 130 -9.84 0.82 -5.99
CA VAL A 130 -8.44 0.39 -6.16
C VAL A 130 -8.24 -1.03 -5.65
N LEU A 131 -7.55 -1.87 -6.42
CA LEU A 131 -7.18 -3.23 -6.02
C LEU A 131 -5.88 -3.15 -5.21
N ARG A 132 -5.95 -3.46 -3.92
CA ARG A 132 -4.82 -3.24 -2.99
C ARG A 132 -4.44 -4.47 -2.19
N LEU A 133 -5.33 -5.46 -2.06
CA LEU A 133 -5.09 -6.71 -1.33
C LEU A 133 -5.20 -7.91 -2.27
N TRP A 134 -4.25 -8.84 -2.19
CA TRP A 134 -4.26 -10.08 -2.98
C TRP A 134 -3.54 -11.23 -2.29
N ARG A 135 -3.82 -12.46 -2.73
CA ARG A 135 -3.06 -13.64 -2.32
C ARG A 135 -1.62 -13.52 -2.80
N THR A 136 -0.68 -13.69 -1.89
CA THR A 136 0.76 -13.65 -2.20
C THR A 136 1.08 -14.67 -3.30
N GLY A 137 1.78 -14.24 -4.35
CA GLY A 137 2.09 -15.07 -5.52
C GLY A 137 1.04 -15.04 -6.65
N ASN A 138 -0.14 -14.45 -6.44
CA ASN A 138 -1.21 -14.38 -7.44
C ASN A 138 -1.33 -13.01 -8.14
N CYS A 139 -0.39 -12.10 -7.95
CA CYS A 139 -0.43 -10.75 -8.51
C CYS A 139 0.85 -10.43 -9.28
N ARG A 140 0.70 -9.68 -10.37
CA ARG A 140 1.78 -8.98 -11.08
C ARG A 140 1.30 -7.60 -11.49
N PHE A 141 2.20 -6.65 -11.66
CA PHE A 141 1.86 -5.32 -12.17
C PHE A 141 2.01 -5.28 -13.69
N SER A 142 1.13 -4.52 -14.35
CA SER A 142 1.18 -4.31 -15.80
C SER A 142 2.48 -3.61 -16.22
N ASP A 143 3.04 -4.06 -17.34
CA ASP A 143 4.23 -3.48 -17.96
C ASP A 143 3.81 -2.34 -18.89
N VAL A 144 3.39 -1.22 -18.30
CA VAL A 144 3.01 0.01 -19.00
C VAL A 144 3.77 1.19 -18.43
N LEU A 145 4.10 2.17 -19.28
CA LEU A 145 4.87 3.35 -18.88
C LEU A 145 4.11 4.26 -17.90
N VAL A 146 2.78 4.27 -17.95
CA VAL A 146 1.89 5.10 -17.13
C VAL A 146 0.64 4.30 -16.79
N ASN A 147 0.10 4.50 -15.59
CA ASN A 147 -1.09 3.81 -15.07
C ASN A 147 -0.89 2.30 -14.95
N GLU A 148 0.21 1.90 -14.33
CA GLU A 148 0.40 0.53 -13.89
C GLU A 148 -0.77 0.12 -12.97
N HIS A 149 -1.16 -1.14 -13.05
CA HIS A 149 -2.20 -1.68 -12.18
C HIS A 149 -1.91 -3.14 -11.86
N PRO A 150 -2.32 -3.59 -10.67
CA PRO A 150 -2.20 -4.99 -10.30
C PRO A 150 -3.14 -5.86 -11.17
N ILE A 151 -2.59 -6.97 -11.64
CA ILE A 151 -3.27 -8.03 -12.37
C ILE A 151 -3.26 -9.26 -11.47
N VAL A 152 -4.42 -9.62 -10.95
CA VAL A 152 -4.60 -10.77 -10.06
C VAL A 152 -5.16 -11.95 -10.84
N ASP A 153 -4.56 -13.12 -10.67
CA ASP A 153 -5.09 -14.37 -11.23
C ASP A 153 -6.14 -14.98 -10.29
N GLY A 154 -7.40 -14.94 -10.72
CA GLY A 154 -8.55 -15.48 -10.01
C GLY A 154 -9.67 -14.46 -9.74
N PRO A 155 -10.74 -14.89 -9.03
CA PRO A 155 -11.86 -14.02 -8.69
C PRO A 155 -11.43 -12.86 -7.79
N VAL A 156 -12.01 -11.68 -8.02
CA VAL A 156 -11.76 -10.48 -7.20
C VAL A 156 -13.04 -10.02 -6.52
N GLY A 157 -12.94 -9.69 -5.24
CA GLY A 157 -14.01 -9.15 -4.43
C GLY A 157 -13.89 -7.64 -4.24
N LYS A 158 -14.82 -7.06 -3.48
CA LYS A 158 -14.76 -5.65 -3.06
C LYS A 158 -15.11 -5.54 -1.58
N LEU A 159 -14.24 -4.86 -0.84
CA LEU A 159 -14.45 -4.41 0.53
C LEU A 159 -15.24 -3.10 0.55
N LYS A 160 -15.97 -2.86 1.62
CA LYS A 160 -16.78 -1.64 1.83
C LYS A 160 -16.01 -0.53 2.54
N GLY A 161 -14.95 -0.89 3.26
CA GLY A 161 -14.08 0.05 3.95
C GLY A 161 -13.39 1.04 3.02
N ILE A 162 -12.93 2.14 3.60
CA ILE A 162 -12.37 3.28 2.88
C ILE A 162 -10.86 3.31 3.06
N LEU A 163 -10.17 3.62 1.97
CA LEU A 163 -8.77 4.00 1.96
C LEU A 163 -8.68 5.52 1.77
N GLU A 164 -8.23 6.25 2.77
CA GLU A 164 -8.04 7.70 2.70
C GLU A 164 -6.77 8.01 1.93
N HIS A 165 -6.84 8.89 0.92
CA HIS A 165 -5.68 9.29 0.12
C HIS A 165 -5.41 10.78 0.28
N PHE A 166 -4.30 11.10 0.97
CA PHE A 166 -3.87 12.45 1.32
C PHE A 166 -2.98 13.08 0.24
N ASP A 167 -3.37 12.96 -1.03
CA ASP A 167 -2.61 13.36 -2.22
C ASP A 167 -2.33 14.87 -2.32
N SER A 168 -3.25 15.72 -1.83
CA SER A 168 -3.18 17.18 -2.00
C SER A 168 -3.33 17.94 -0.66
N PRO A 169 -2.34 17.88 0.25
CA PRO A 169 -2.42 18.61 1.52
C PRO A 169 -2.33 20.14 1.33
N ASN A 170 -1.65 20.58 0.27
CA ASN A 170 -1.47 21.98 -0.09
C ASN A 170 -1.28 22.13 -1.61
N LEU A 171 -1.14 23.36 -2.11
CA LEU A 171 -1.00 23.65 -3.55
C LEU A 171 0.39 23.34 -4.12
N GLN A 172 1.36 22.94 -3.29
CA GLN A 172 2.76 22.81 -3.69
C GLN A 172 2.97 21.68 -4.72
N GLY A 173 2.07 20.69 -4.77
CA GLY A 173 2.07 19.61 -5.78
C GLY A 173 1.24 19.90 -7.05
N LEU A 174 0.53 21.02 -7.12
CA LEU A 174 -0.38 21.37 -8.24
C LEU A 174 0.15 22.50 -9.12
N LEU A 175 1.24 23.16 -8.69
CA LEU A 175 1.93 24.19 -9.46
C LEU A 175 3.05 23.52 -10.25
N ILE A 176 2.71 23.10 -11.47
CA ILE A 176 3.64 22.66 -12.52
C ILE A 176 4.23 23.87 -13.24
#